data_AF-A0A8H4KWJ6-F1
#
_entry.id   AF-A0A8H4KWJ6-F1
#
_cell.length_a   1.000
_cell.length_b   1.000
_cell.length_c   1.000
_cell.angle_alpha   90.00
_cell.angle_beta   90.00
_cell.angle_gamma   90.00
#
_symmetry.space_group_name_H-M   'P 1'
#
loop_
_entity.id
_entity.type
_entity.pdbx_description
1 polymer ?
#
loop_
_entity_poly.entity_id
_entity_poly.type
_entity_poly.pdbx_seq_one_letter_code
_entity_poly.pdbx_strand_id
1 'polypeptide(L)'
;METTIDFIANLPVYEHEKPFFLHPSATAEEVDKIKTSNVQWDARSVTLHSMRKNPDISLEKSGFCYIQHESKHLPAPNMGSDAVMKYRQESEDLMRSFFNAEFVHCYDYKVRVVNL
;
A
#
# COMPACT_ATOMS: atom_id res chain seq x y z
N MET A 1 4.34 15.95 -5.33
CA MET A 1 3.60 15.21 -6.36
C MET A 1 2.13 15.41 -6.07
N GLU A 2 1.34 15.82 -7.06
CA GLU A 2 -0.12 15.95 -6.91
C GLU A 2 -0.78 14.64 -7.34
N THR A 3 -1.86 14.28 -6.66
CA THR A 3 -2.69 13.13 -6.99
C THR A 3 -4.13 13.41 -6.57
N THR A 4 -5.05 12.48 -6.84
CA THR A 4 -6.45 12.59 -6.45
C THR A 4 -6.84 11.45 -5.52
N ILE A 5 -7.70 11.75 -4.54
CA ILE A 5 -8.39 10.74 -3.73
C ILE A 5 -9.87 10.83 -4.08
N ASP A 6 -10.47 9.69 -4.41
CA ASP A 6 -11.90 9.60 -4.66
C ASP A 6 -12.64 9.27 -3.36
N PHE A 7 -13.58 10.14 -3.00
CA PHE A 7 -14.49 9.90 -1.90
C PHE A 7 -15.87 9.55 -2.45
N ILE A 8 -16.67 8.81 -1.69
CA ILE A 8 -18.11 8.74 -1.98
C ILE A 8 -18.66 10.16 -1.77
N ALA A 9 -19.30 10.72 -2.78
CA ALA A 9 -19.85 12.07 -2.72
C ALA A 9 -20.87 12.19 -1.59
N ASN A 10 -20.92 13.34 -0.92
CA ASN A 10 -21.94 13.57 0.10
C ASN A 10 -23.22 14.11 -0.56
N LEU A 11 -24.07 13.22 -1.07
CA LEU A 11 -25.31 13.58 -1.77
C LEU A 11 -26.53 13.45 -0.86
N PRO A 12 -27.53 14.35 -0.96
CA PRO A 12 -28.76 14.28 -0.14
C PRO A 12 -29.50 12.93 -0.26
N VAL A 13 -29.41 12.26 -1.41
CA VAL A 13 -30.02 10.93 -1.60
C VAL A 13 -29.48 9.89 -0.60
N TYR A 14 -28.23 10.04 -0.14
CA TYR A 14 -27.60 9.12 0.81
C TYR A 14 -28.14 9.20 2.24
N GLU A 15 -28.93 10.22 2.56
CA GLU A 15 -29.65 10.32 3.84
C GLU A 15 -30.84 9.35 3.91
N HIS A 16 -31.40 8.99 2.75
CA HIS A 16 -32.58 8.14 2.63
C HIS A 16 -32.30 6.80 1.94
N GLU A 17 -31.21 6.71 1.18
CA GLU A 17 -30.83 5.53 0.42
C GLU A 17 -29.33 5.27 0.54
N LYS A 18 -28.91 4.16 1.14
CA LYS A 18 -27.47 3.87 1.31
C LYS A 18 -26.77 3.75 -0.06
N PRO A 19 -25.50 4.18 -0.17
CA PRO A 19 -24.66 3.85 -1.31
C PRO A 19 -24.61 2.34 -1.52
N PHE A 20 -24.84 1.88 -2.74
CA PHE A 20 -24.87 0.46 -3.06
C PHE A 20 -24.16 0.13 -4.37
N PHE A 21 -23.76 -1.14 -4.48
CA PHE A 21 -23.39 -1.78 -5.72
C PHE A 21 -24.21 -3.08 -5.86
N LEU A 22 -24.98 -3.18 -6.93
CA LEU A 22 -25.83 -4.29 -7.26
C LEU A 22 -25.06 -5.25 -8.17
N HIS A 23 -25.04 -6.52 -7.78
CA HIS A 23 -24.52 -7.62 -8.59
C HIS A 23 -25.68 -8.33 -9.28
N PRO A 24 -25.96 -8.07 -10.57
CA PRO A 24 -27.08 -8.69 -11.27
C PRO A 24 -26.86 -10.20 -11.45
N SER A 25 -27.95 -10.97 -11.39
CA SER A 25 -27.94 -12.39 -11.71
C SER A 25 -27.65 -12.62 -13.21
N ALA A 26 -26.95 -13.71 -13.54
CA ALA A 26 -26.65 -14.10 -14.91
C ALA A 26 -27.88 -14.35 -15.80
N THR A 27 -29.08 -14.43 -15.20
CA THR A 27 -30.36 -14.66 -15.89
C THR A 27 -31.13 -13.38 -16.20
N ALA A 28 -30.60 -12.19 -15.89
CA ALA A 28 -31.29 -10.94 -16.19
C ALA A 28 -31.14 -10.62 -17.69
N GLU A 29 -32.26 -10.57 -18.41
CA GLU A 29 -32.27 -10.43 -19.88
C GLU A 29 -31.81 -9.03 -20.37
N GLU A 30 -31.57 -8.08 -19.48
CA GLU A 30 -31.16 -6.71 -19.83
C GLU A 30 -30.22 -6.08 -18.77
N VAL A 31 -29.18 -6.81 -18.35
CA VAL A 31 -28.20 -6.36 -17.34
C VAL A 31 -27.71 -4.93 -17.59
N ASP A 32 -27.45 -4.58 -18.85
CA ASP A 32 -26.89 -3.29 -19.24
C ASP A 32 -27.83 -2.09 -19.02
N LYS A 33 -29.14 -2.34 -18.85
CA LYS A 33 -30.14 -1.29 -18.58
C LYS A 33 -30.39 -1.08 -17.08
N ILE A 34 -29.85 -1.94 -16.23
CA ILE A 34 -30.03 -1.87 -14.79
C ILE A 34 -28.99 -0.92 -14.21
N LYS A 35 -29.43 0.10 -13.48
CA LYS A 35 -28.53 0.93 -12.69
C LYS A 35 -27.92 0.07 -11.58
N THR A 36 -26.68 -0.34 -11.76
CA THR A 36 -25.97 -1.24 -10.84
C THR A 36 -25.39 -0.51 -9.63
N SER A 37 -25.43 0.82 -9.58
CA SER A 37 -24.90 1.57 -8.45
C SER A 37 -25.54 2.96 -8.38
N ASN A 38 -25.79 3.44 -7.17
CA ASN A 38 -26.10 4.85 -6.93
C ASN A 38 -24.88 5.65 -6.41
N VAL A 39 -23.69 5.05 -6.33
CA VAL A 39 -22.44 5.71 -5.90
C VAL A 39 -22.00 6.76 -6.91
N GLN A 40 -21.77 7.99 -6.45
CA GLN A 40 -21.06 9.03 -7.18
C GLN A 40 -19.77 9.35 -6.45
N TRP A 41 -18.71 9.64 -7.21
CA TRP A 41 -17.38 9.92 -6.68
C TRP A 41 -17.12 11.43 -6.65
N ASP A 42 -16.56 11.90 -5.53
CA ASP A 42 -16.05 13.26 -5.32
C ASP A 42 -14.52 13.19 -5.28
N ALA A 43 -13.89 13.42 -6.42
CA ALA A 43 -12.44 13.41 -6.57
C ALA A 43 -11.83 14.69 -5.99
N ARG A 44 -10.88 14.56 -5.06
CA ARG A 44 -10.19 15.71 -4.46
C ARG A 44 -8.70 15.64 -4.71
N SER A 45 -8.15 16.73 -5.24
CA SER A 45 -6.72 16.90 -5.38
C SER A 45 -6.04 16.96 -4.02
N VAL A 46 -4.98 16.19 -3.85
CA VAL A 46 -4.15 16.17 -2.66
C VAL A 46 -2.67 16.20 -3.02
N THR A 47 -1.88 16.78 -2.13
CA THR A 47 -0.42 16.79 -2.26
C THR A 47 0.17 15.60 -1.50
N LEU A 48 0.97 14.80 -2.20
CA LEU A 48 1.75 13.73 -1.57
C LEU A 48 3.04 14.30 -0.99
N HIS A 49 3.27 14.00 0.29
CA HIS A 49 4.49 14.34 1.01
C HIS A 49 5.29 13.07 1.34
N SER A 50 6.61 13.14 1.20
CA SER A 50 7.48 12.06 1.66
C SER A 50 7.46 12.01 3.18
N MET A 51 7.06 10.86 3.71
CA MET A 51 7.09 10.58 5.14
C MET A 51 8.47 10.12 5.63
N ARG A 52 9.41 9.82 4.72
CA ARG A 52 10.78 9.43 5.10
C ARG A 52 11.47 10.61 5.79
N LYS A 53 12.20 10.34 6.87
CA LYS A 53 12.93 11.33 7.69
C LYS A 53 12.03 12.36 8.41
N ASN A 54 10.71 12.16 8.42
CA ASN A 54 9.83 12.95 9.27
C ASN A 54 10.03 12.50 10.74
N PRO A 55 10.50 13.39 11.64
CA PRO A 55 10.79 13.03 13.03
C PRO A 55 9.54 12.69 13.85
N ASP A 56 8.36 13.07 13.39
CA ASP A 56 7.10 12.77 14.08
C ASP A 56 6.61 11.34 13.83
N ILE A 57 7.20 10.64 12.85
CA ILE A 57 6.84 9.27 12.51
C ILE A 57 7.68 8.30 13.31
N SER A 58 6.99 7.55 14.14
CA SER A 58 7.54 6.49 14.97
C SER A 58 6.54 5.34 15.06
N LEU A 59 7.03 4.15 15.42
CA LEU A 59 6.15 2.99 15.57
C LEU A 59 5.11 3.22 16.65
N GLU A 60 5.49 3.90 17.74
CA GLU A 60 4.65 4.16 18.90
C GLU A 60 3.51 5.13 18.57
N LYS A 61 3.78 6.15 17.75
CA LYS A 61 2.79 7.17 17.39
C LYS A 61 1.94 6.79 16.18
N SER A 62 2.57 6.18 15.17
CA SER A 62 1.97 6.02 13.85
C SER A 62 1.76 4.56 13.45
N GLY A 63 2.25 3.60 14.22
CA GLY A 63 2.22 2.17 13.87
C GLY A 63 3.20 1.78 12.77
N PHE A 64 4.01 2.72 12.26
CA PHE A 64 5.07 2.47 11.29
C PHE A 64 6.22 3.45 11.50
N CYS A 65 7.42 3.07 11.05
CA CYS A 65 8.58 3.95 11.03
C CYS A 65 9.38 3.78 9.74
N TYR A 66 10.29 4.72 9.49
CA TYR A 66 11.26 4.62 8.42
C TYR A 66 12.67 4.48 9.01
N ILE A 67 13.34 3.37 8.67
CA ILE A 67 14.74 3.15 9.02
C ILE A 67 15.58 3.45 7.77
N GLN A 68 16.49 4.42 7.88
CA GLN A 68 17.46 4.65 6.82
C GLN A 68 18.62 3.66 7.01
N HIS A 69 18.76 2.73 6.07
CA HIS A 69 19.82 1.74 6.04
C HIS A 69 20.39 1.64 4.63
N GLU A 70 21.72 1.64 4.52
CA GLU A 70 22.43 1.43 3.26
C GLU A 70 22.88 -0.03 3.19
N SER A 71 22.26 -0.78 2.29
CA SER A 71 22.53 -2.21 2.17
C SER A 71 23.81 -2.50 1.39
N LYS A 72 24.59 -3.46 1.87
CA LYS A 72 25.80 -3.96 1.17
C LYS A 72 25.46 -5.04 0.14
N HIS A 73 24.23 -5.54 0.17
CA HIS A 73 23.80 -6.73 -0.56
C HIS A 73 22.54 -6.46 -1.39
N LEU A 74 22.40 -5.28 -2.01
CA LEU A 74 21.22 -4.94 -2.81
C LEU A 74 20.94 -5.97 -3.92
N PRO A 75 19.80 -6.69 -3.88
CA PRO A 75 19.47 -7.66 -4.91
C PRO A 75 19.06 -6.94 -6.20
N ALA A 76 19.46 -7.49 -7.34
CA ALA A 76 19.09 -7.01 -8.68
C ALA A 76 18.36 -8.12 -9.46
N PRO A 77 17.62 -7.76 -10.53
CA PRO A 77 17.02 -8.77 -11.42
C PRO A 77 18.09 -9.75 -11.90
N ASN A 78 17.77 -11.05 -11.90
CA ASN A 78 18.67 -12.15 -12.29
C ASN A 78 19.90 -12.38 -11.39
N MET A 79 19.94 -11.85 -10.17
CA MET A 79 20.98 -12.26 -9.21
C MET A 79 20.80 -13.71 -8.75
N GLY A 80 21.93 -14.37 -8.46
CA GLY A 80 21.96 -15.70 -7.87
C GLY A 80 21.43 -15.74 -6.43
N SER A 81 21.08 -16.94 -5.97
CA SER A 81 20.52 -17.21 -4.62
C SER A 81 21.36 -16.61 -3.48
N ASP A 82 22.67 -16.58 -3.63
CA ASP A 82 23.58 -16.15 -2.56
C ASP A 82 23.47 -14.66 -2.23
N ALA A 83 23.26 -13.82 -3.25
CA ALA A 83 23.09 -12.38 -3.02
C ALA A 83 21.77 -12.10 -2.30
N VAL A 84 20.71 -12.83 -2.66
CA VAL A 84 19.40 -12.77 -2.00
C VAL A 84 19.51 -13.21 -0.54
N MET A 85 20.22 -14.33 -0.27
CA MET A 85 20.39 -14.82 1.10
C MET A 85 21.16 -13.81 1.97
N LYS A 86 22.20 -13.17 1.42
CA LYS A 86 22.94 -12.12 2.13
C LYS A 86 22.08 -10.88 2.42
N TYR A 87 21.25 -10.45 1.46
CA TYR A 87 20.30 -9.36 1.66
C TYR A 87 19.27 -9.68 2.75
N ARG A 88 18.73 -10.91 2.74
CA ARG A 88 17.78 -11.39 3.75
C ARG A 88 18.41 -11.37 5.14
N GLN A 89 19.61 -11.95 5.28
CA GLN A 89 20.33 -11.97 6.55
C GLN A 89 20.60 -10.55 7.07
N GLU A 90 21.08 -9.66 6.20
CA GLU A 90 21.35 -8.27 6.57
C GLU A 90 20.07 -7.53 7.04
N SER A 91 18.95 -7.78 6.37
CA SER A 91 17.65 -7.21 6.74
C SER A 91 17.14 -7.77 8.07
N GLU A 92 17.28 -9.08 8.29
CA GLU A 92 16.92 -9.75 9.54
C GLU A 92 17.74 -9.20 10.72
N ASP A 93 19.05 -9.03 10.53
CA ASP A 93 19.96 -8.51 11.56
C ASP A 93 19.66 -7.03 11.89
N LEU A 94 19.37 -6.21 10.88
CA LEU A 94 18.93 -4.82 11.06
C LEU A 94 17.67 -4.77 11.93
N MET A 95 16.66 -5.55 11.59
CA MET A 95 15.38 -5.57 12.29
C MET A 95 15.54 -6.16 13.70
N ARG A 96 16.34 -7.21 13.86
CA ARG A 96 16.62 -7.81 15.17
C ARG A 96 17.25 -6.80 16.10
N SER A 97 18.23 -6.05 15.62
CA SER A 97 18.90 -4.98 16.37
C SER A 97 17.95 -3.83 16.69
N PHE A 98 17.22 -3.33 15.69
CA PHE A 98 16.33 -2.16 15.85
C PHE A 98 15.20 -2.42 16.85
N PHE A 99 14.59 -3.60 16.81
CA PHE A 99 13.49 -3.97 17.69
C PHE A 99 13.93 -4.65 18.98
N ASN A 100 15.22 -4.94 19.14
CA ASN A 100 15.73 -5.86 20.17
C ASN A 100 14.92 -7.18 20.20
N ALA A 101 14.62 -7.71 19.01
CA ALA A 101 13.79 -8.90 18.87
C ALA A 101 14.62 -10.16 19.10
N GLU A 102 14.00 -11.21 19.64
CA GLU A 102 14.65 -12.52 19.81
C GLU A 102 14.83 -13.22 18.44
N PHE A 103 13.78 -13.20 17.62
CA PHE A 103 13.75 -13.81 16.30
C PHE A 103 13.18 -12.87 15.25
N VAL A 104 13.80 -12.87 14.08
CA VAL A 104 13.32 -12.20 12.87
C VAL A 104 13.55 -13.16 11.73
N HIS A 105 12.56 -13.29 10.85
CA HIS A 105 12.65 -14.10 9.64
C HIS A 105 12.07 -13.35 8.44
N CYS A 106 12.82 -13.30 7.34
CA CYS A 106 12.43 -12.67 6.10
C CYS A 106 11.84 -13.72 5.16
N TYR A 107 10.51 -13.78 5.03
CA TYR A 107 9.82 -14.76 4.18
C TYR A 107 9.87 -14.41 2.69
N ASP A 108 9.87 -13.13 2.35
CA ASP A 108 9.80 -12.63 0.97
C ASP A 108 10.64 -11.36 0.83
N TYR A 109 11.13 -11.11 -0.38
CA TYR A 109 11.82 -9.89 -0.74
C TYR A 109 11.31 -9.40 -2.10
N LYS A 110 11.20 -8.07 -2.25
CA LYS A 110 10.77 -7.45 -3.50
C LYS A 110 11.85 -6.50 -4.00
N VAL A 111 12.32 -6.76 -5.22
CA VAL A 111 13.24 -5.86 -5.93
C VAL A 111 12.41 -4.81 -6.66
N ARG A 112 12.73 -3.53 -6.46
CA ARG A 112 12.13 -2.46 -7.27
C ARG A 112 12.87 -2.40 -8.59
N VAL A 113 12.19 -2.77 -9.68
CA VAL A 113 12.67 -2.44 -11.02
C VAL A 113 12.35 -0.97 -11.25
N VAL A 114 13.35 -0.11 -11.21
CA VAL A 114 13.19 1.27 -11.66
C VAL A 114 13.29 1.23 -13.18
N ASN A 115 12.15 1.23 -13.86
CA ASN A 115 12.12 1.54 -15.28
C ASN A 115 12.48 3.03 -15.39
N LEU A 116 13.68 3.31 -15.89
CA LEU A 116 14.13 4.66 -16.27
C LEU A 116 13.43 5.09 -17.56
#